data_AF-A0A0D2MJ77-F1
#
_entry.id   AF-A0A0D2MJ77-F1
#
_cell.length_a   1.000
_cell.length_b   1.000
_cell.length_c   1.000
_cell.angle_alpha   90.00
_cell.angle_beta   90.00
_cell.angle_gamma   90.00
#
_symmetry.space_group_name_H-M   'P 1'
#
loop_
_entity.id
_entity.type
_entity.pdbx_description
1 polymer ?
#
loop_
_entity_poly.entity_id
_entity_poly.type
_entity_poly.pdbx_seq_one_letter_code
_entity_poly.pdbx_strand_id
1 'polypeptide(L)' 'MDRQDKDRKLEQAAQEMFGKSFDECESHERVRVGGKVGGGVRGGDMADPDRAPKPPAVKFGEDNTDAK' A
#
# COMPACT_ATOMS: atom_id res chain seq x y z
N MET A 1 -6.56 15.39 -11.12
CA MET A 1 -5.53 15.53 -10.06
C MET A 1 -4.36 16.24 -10.68
N ASP A 2 -4.44 17.57 -10.66
CA ASP A 2 -3.44 18.49 -11.17
C ASP A 2 -2.11 18.28 -10.47
N ARG A 3 -1.01 18.41 -11.20
CA ARG A 3 0.34 18.10 -10.69
C ARG A 3 0.68 18.93 -9.44
N GLN A 4 0.27 20.20 -9.44
CA GLN A 4 0.42 21.13 -8.32
C GLN A 4 -0.30 20.69 -7.04
N ASP A 5 -1.45 20.01 -7.14
CA ASP A 5 -2.16 19.50 -5.96
C ASP A 5 -1.44 18.31 -5.32
N LYS A 6 -0.69 17.53 -6.09
CA LYS A 6 0.12 16.43 -5.55
C LYS A 6 1.32 16.97 -4.80
N ASP A 7 2.02 17.94 -5.39
CA ASP A 7 3.20 18.54 -4.76
C ASP A 7 2.83 19.23 -3.44
N ARG A 8 1.71 19.97 -3.40
CA ARG A 8 1.20 20.59 -2.16
C ARG A 8 0.86 19.57 -1.07
N LYS A 9 0.29 18.41 -1.45
CA LYS A 9 -0.05 17.34 -0.50
C LYS A 9 1.21 16.64 0.04
N LEU A 10 2.22 16.45 -0.81
CA LEU A 10 3.52 15.88 -0.41
C LEU A 10 4.22 16.81 0.57
N GLU A 11 4.24 18.11 0.29
CA GLU A 11 4.81 19.13 1.19
C GLU A 11 4.13 19.10 2.57
N GLN A 12 2.79 19.14 2.59
CA GLN A 12 2.02 19.09 3.83
C GLN A 12 2.28 17.80 4.61
N ALA A 13 2.33 16.65 3.93
CA ALA A 13 2.58 15.36 4.57
C ALA A 13 4.03 15.20 5.08
N ALA A 14 5.02 15.79 4.39
CA ALA A 14 6.40 15.85 4.85
C ALA A 14 6.52 16.68 6.13
N GLN A 15 5.90 17.86 6.14
CA GLN A 15 5.94 18.74 7.29
C GLN A 15 5.18 18.18 8.50
N GLU A 16 4.06 17.50 8.29
CA GLU A 16 3.31 16.86 9.38
C GLU A 16 4.06 15.68 10.02
N MET A 17 4.83 14.91 9.23
CA MET A 17 5.53 13.72 9.74
C MET A 17 6.94 13.99 10.25
N PHE A 18 7.67 14.84 9.55
CA PHE A 18 9.11 15.03 9.77
C PHE A 18 9.46 16.48 10.15
N GLY A 19 8.49 17.41 10.12
CA GLY A 19 8.71 18.82 10.47
C GLY A 19 9.56 19.59 9.47
N LYS A 20 9.82 19.02 8.29
CA LYS A 20 10.68 19.58 7.24
C LYS A 20 10.01 19.50 5.88
N SER A 21 10.60 20.17 4.89
CA SER A 21 10.07 20.16 3.54
C SER A 21 10.23 18.80 2.85
N PHE A 22 9.41 18.52 1.83
CA PHE A 22 9.54 17.28 1.05
C PHE A 22 10.88 17.19 0.32
N ASP A 23 11.47 18.32 -0.05
CA ASP A 23 12.80 18.37 -0.67
C ASP A 23 13.93 18.04 0.32
N GLU A 24 13.77 18.39 1.61
CA GLU A 24 14.72 18.06 2.68
C GLU A 24 14.53 16.64 3.25
N CYS A 25 13.49 15.92 2.83
CA CYS A 25 13.30 14.52 3.18
C CYS A 25 14.34 13.63 2.46
N GLU A 26 14.94 12.71 3.20
CA GLU A 26 15.74 11.62 2.66
C GLU A 26 14.87 10.66 1.83
N SER A 27 15.52 9.87 0.99
CA SER A 27 14.87 8.93 0.06
C SER A 27 13.80 8.05 0.74
N HIS A 28 14.07 7.55 1.94
CA HIS A 28 13.13 6.71 2.67
C HIS A 28 11.95 7.52 3.28
N GLU A 29 12.18 8.76 3.70
CA GLU A 29 11.12 9.65 4.18
C GLU A 29 10.18 10.06 3.04
N ARG A 30 10.73 10.34 1.85
CA ARG A 30 9.93 10.64 0.65
C ARG A 30 9.01 9.48 0.25
N VAL A 31 9.46 8.23 0.40
CA VAL A 31 8.61 7.05 0.16
C VAL A 31 7.45 6.98 1.16
N ARG A 32 7.70 7.28 2.44
CA ARG A 32 6.64 7.33 3.46
C ARG A 32 5.65 8.46 3.20
N VAL A 33 6.13 9.65 2.84
CA VAL A 33 5.30 10.81 2.46
C VAL A 33 4.47 10.49 1.22
N GLY A 34 5.10 9.95 0.17
CA GLY A 34 4.41 9.50 -1.03
C GLY A 34 3.38 8.40 -0.76
N GLY A 35 3.67 7.50 0.17
CA GLY A 35 2.72 6.49 0.65
C GLY A 35 1.53 7.11 1.40
N LYS A 36 1.75 8.14 2.22
CA LYS A 36 0.67 8.86 2.91
C LYS A 36 -0.22 9.65 1.95
N VAL A 37 0.36 10.25 0.91
CA VAL A 37 -0.37 11.06 -0.08
C VAL A 37 -1.01 10.22 -1.18
N GLY A 38 -0.37 9.13 -1.60
CA GLY A 38 -0.76 8.28 -2.73
C GLY A 38 -1.28 6.88 -2.35
N GLY A 39 -1.17 6.49 -1.08
CA GLY A 39 -1.49 5.14 -0.58
C GLY A 39 -2.97 4.74 -0.66
N GLY A 40 -3.87 5.68 -0.92
CA GLY A 40 -5.26 5.37 -1.22
C GLY A 40 -5.47 4.56 -2.50
N VAL A 41 -4.51 4.57 -3.45
CA VAL A 41 -4.74 4.08 -4.82
C VAL A 41 -4.03 2.75 -5.13
N ARG A 42 -3.15 2.25 -4.25
CA ARG A 42 -2.40 1.00 -4.52
C ARG A 42 -2.48 -0.07 -3.42
N GLY A 43 -3.11 0.25 -2.29
CA GLY A 43 -3.43 -0.73 -1.24
C GLY A 43 -4.92 -0.84 -0.91
N GLY A 44 -5.74 0.16 -1.25
CA GLY A 44 -7.17 0.20 -0.89
C GLY A 44 -8.05 -0.69 -1.77
N ASP A 45 -7.91 -0.60 -3.09
CA ASP A 45 -8.71 -1.42 -4.02
C ASP A 45 -8.32 -2.92 -4.05
N MET A 46 -7.19 -3.29 -3.44
CA MET A 46 -6.79 -4.69 -3.23
C MET A 46 -7.13 -5.21 -1.81
N ALA A 47 -7.47 -4.31 -0.88
CA ALA A 47 -7.82 -4.65 0.49
C ALA A 47 -9.33 -4.49 0.74
N ASP A 48 -10.15 -4.68 -0.28
CA ASP A 48 -11.57 -4.95 -0.11
C ASP A 48 -11.71 -6.47 0.18
N PRO A 49 -11.90 -6.88 1.45
CA PRO A 49 -11.98 -8.29 1.80
C PRO A 49 -13.18 -9.01 1.15
N ASP A 50 -14.16 -8.26 0.61
CA ASP A 50 -15.31 -8.81 -0.11
C ASP A 50 -15.05 -8.98 -1.62
N ARG A 51 -13.98 -8.36 -2.13
CA ARG A 51 -13.55 -8.44 -3.54
C ARG A 51 -12.34 -9.35 -3.74
N ALA A 52 -11.74 -9.84 -2.66
CA ALA A 52 -10.74 -10.90 -2.73
C ALA A 52 -11.41 -12.16 -3.31
N PRO A 53 -10.92 -12.73 -4.43
CA PRO A 53 -11.42 -14.03 -4.86
C PRO A 53 -11.26 -15.01 -3.70
N LYS A 54 -12.32 -15.75 -3.38
CA LYS A 54 -12.27 -16.78 -2.34
C LYS A 54 -10.98 -17.59 -2.55
N PRO A 55 -10.14 -17.76 -1.52
CA PRO A 55 -8.92 -18.54 -1.69
C PRO A 55 -9.31 -19.89 -2.30
N PRO A 56 -8.58 -20.37 -3.32
CA PRO A 56 -8.90 -21.67 -3.90
C PRO A 56 -8.92 -22.69 -2.78
N ALA A 57 -9.92 -23.57 -2.77
CA ALA A 57 -10.02 -24.63 -1.78
C ALA A 57 -8.84 -25.58 -1.97
N VAL A 58 -7.72 -25.28 -1.32
CA VAL A 58 -6.57 -26.17 -1.27
C VAL A 58 -6.96 -27.29 -0.31
N LYS A 59 -7.42 -28.42 -0.85
CA LYS A 59 -7.57 -29.65 -0.08
C LYS A 59 -6.18 -30.17 0.26
N PHE A 60 -5.71 -29.88 1.46
CA PHE A 60 -4.56 -30.58 2.02
C PHE A 60 -5.01 -31.97 2.49
N GLY A 61 -4.46 -33.02 1.89
CA GLY A 61 -4.45 -34.36 2.49
C GLY A 61 -5.51 -35.37 2.02
N GLU A 62 -5.92 -35.37 0.74
CA GLU A 62 -6.84 -36.40 0.21
C GLU A 62 -6.18 -37.40 -0.76
N ASP A 63 -4.84 -37.39 -0.89
CA ASP A 63 -4.05 -38.28 -1.77
C ASP A 63 -2.96 -39.09 -1.03
N ASN A 64 -3.16 -39.40 0.25
CA ASN A 64 -2.39 -40.46 0.93
C ASN A 64 -3.36 -41.57 1.35
N THR A 65 -3.95 -42.24 0.36
CA THR A 65 -4.49 -43.58 0.58
C THR A 65 -3.32 -44.55 0.43
N ASP A 66 -2.76 -44.95 1.58
CA ASP A 66 -1.80 -46.04 1.67
C ASP A 66 -2.29 -47.22 0.84
N ALA A 67 -1.55 -47.52 -0.22
CA ALA A 67 -1.69 -48.75 -0.98
C ALA A 67 -1.40 -49.92 -0.03
N LYS A 68 -2.41 -50.74 0.25
CA LYS A 68 -2.24 -52.03 0.92
C LYS A 68 -3.09 -53.09 0.26
#